data_AF-A0A0R3N955-F1
#
_entry.id   AF-A0A0R3N955-F1
#
_cell.length_a   1.000
_cell.length_b   1.000
_cell.length_c   1.000
_cell.angle_alpha   90.00
_cell.angle_beta   90.00
_cell.angle_gamma   90.00
#
_symmetry.space_group_name_H-M   'P 1'
#
loop_
_entity.id
_entity.type
_entity.pdbx_description
1 polymer ?
#
loop_
_entity_poly.entity_id
_entity_poly.type
_entity_poly.pdbx_seq_one_letter_code
_entity_poly.pdbx_strand_id
1 'polypeptide(L)'
;MSYAMRPISTGTWLLVEPWWTRMMVTILPPADAVIFLRWGATGDILRVREAVPGKASQLRGWSNCAVLSAFLLGRPSWTWTPHGLYRQLLRERSTRRESVQQRLVGQFTKVVSHYSSNALSVSADQLSLPLRELLIIIGRNLLETMMTPSLLEVCYTAILEADRYPDATRAYAQHGPTPAIAVLTTILSKARQDGEIDLADCEAGARQFLGMLHGDVHLEAALQLREMPTLSEIDLRAR
;
A
#
# COMPACT_ATOMS: atom_id res chain seq x y z
N MET A 1 -18.61 5.16 18.02
CA MET A 1 -18.28 3.78 17.61
C MET A 1 -16.81 3.55 17.90
N SER A 2 -16.39 2.39 18.39
CA SER A 2 -14.97 2.09 18.64
C SER A 2 -14.60 0.83 17.88
N TYR A 3 -13.57 0.92 17.06
CA TYR A 3 -13.00 -0.20 16.32
C TYR A 3 -11.49 -0.11 16.38
N ALA A 4 -10.82 -1.18 16.02
CA ALA A 4 -9.37 -1.20 15.88
C ALA A 4 -9.00 -1.70 14.50
N MET A 5 -7.90 -1.16 13.97
CA MET A 5 -7.41 -1.51 12.65
C MET A 5 -5.91 -1.74 12.66
N ARG A 6 -5.46 -2.71 11.87
CA ARG A 6 -4.05 -3.04 11.69
C ARG A 6 -3.77 -3.32 10.21
N PRO A 7 -2.77 -2.68 9.59
CA PRO A 7 -2.33 -3.07 8.26
C PRO A 7 -1.61 -4.40 8.35
N ILE A 8 -1.86 -5.29 7.39
CA ILE A 8 -1.12 -6.55 7.22
C ILE A 8 -0.08 -6.42 6.10
N SER A 9 0.76 -7.43 5.92
CA SER A 9 1.95 -7.35 5.06
C SER A 9 1.65 -7.07 3.58
N THR A 10 0.46 -7.46 3.11
CA THR A 10 0.04 -7.37 1.70
C THR A 10 -0.75 -6.09 1.38
N GLY A 11 -0.74 -5.09 2.27
CA GLY A 11 -1.46 -3.83 2.05
C GLY A 11 -2.93 -3.86 2.49
N THR A 12 -3.53 -5.02 2.69
CA THR A 12 -4.86 -5.13 3.29
C THR A 12 -4.84 -4.78 4.78
N TRP A 13 -6.02 -4.63 5.38
CA TRP A 13 -6.20 -4.19 6.76
C TRP A 13 -7.10 -5.14 7.53
N LEU A 14 -6.66 -5.57 8.70
CA LEU A 14 -7.53 -6.22 9.66
C LEU A 14 -8.38 -5.16 10.36
N LEU A 15 -9.70 -5.27 10.28
CA LEU A 15 -10.66 -4.52 11.09
C LEU A 15 -11.18 -5.45 12.19
N VAL A 16 -11.13 -4.95 13.43
CA VAL A 16 -11.75 -5.59 14.58
C VAL A 16 -12.77 -4.65 15.17
N GLU A 17 -14.02 -5.10 15.20
CA GLU A 17 -15.14 -4.32 15.69
C GLU A 17 -15.97 -5.11 16.71
N PRO A 18 -16.17 -4.56 17.93
CA PRO A 18 -17.02 -5.17 18.94
C PRO A 18 -18.49 -4.81 18.69
N TRP A 19 -19.33 -5.82 18.49
CA TRP A 19 -20.79 -5.73 18.50
C TRP A 19 -21.33 -6.27 19.83
N TRP A 20 -22.56 -5.92 20.19
CA TRP A 20 -23.14 -6.21 21.51
C TRP A 20 -23.01 -7.69 21.92
N THR A 21 -23.15 -8.62 20.98
CA THR A 21 -23.10 -10.07 21.24
C THR A 21 -21.95 -10.79 20.52
N ARG A 22 -21.17 -10.09 19.68
CA ARG A 22 -20.18 -10.71 18.80
C ARG A 22 -18.99 -9.79 18.55
N MET A 23 -17.83 -10.36 18.31
CA MET A 23 -16.69 -9.62 17.79
C MET A 23 -16.57 -9.93 16.30
N MET A 24 -16.67 -8.89 15.47
CA MET A 24 -16.44 -9.02 14.04
C MET A 24 -14.95 -8.80 13.77
N VAL A 25 -14.37 -9.71 13.01
CA VAL A 25 -12.99 -9.61 12.51
C VAL A 25 -13.06 -9.82 11.01
N THR A 26 -12.64 -8.83 10.23
CA THR A 26 -12.65 -8.89 8.77
C THR A 26 -11.37 -8.30 8.19
N ILE A 27 -11.03 -8.73 6.98
CA ILE A 27 -9.92 -8.16 6.20
C ILE A 27 -10.52 -7.22 5.16
N LEU A 28 -10.09 -5.97 5.20
CA LEU A 28 -10.49 -4.92 4.27
C LEU A 28 -9.41 -4.70 3.22
N PRO A 29 -9.79 -4.46 1.95
CA PRO A 29 -8.87 -3.87 0.99
C PRO A 29 -8.45 -2.46 1.42
N PRO A 30 -7.32 -1.93 0.90
CA PRO A 30 -6.84 -0.59 1.20
C PRO A 30 -7.90 0.51 1.07
N ALA A 31 -8.68 0.52 -0.01
CA ALA A 31 -9.69 1.54 -0.26
C ALA A 31 -10.77 1.58 0.85
N ASP A 32 -11.32 0.42 1.21
CA ASP A 32 -12.30 0.31 2.29
C ASP A 32 -11.70 0.70 3.65
N ALA A 33 -10.45 0.32 3.90
CA ALA A 33 -9.76 0.70 5.12
C ALA A 33 -9.64 2.23 5.26
N VAL A 34 -9.42 2.95 4.16
CA VAL A 34 -9.38 4.42 4.20
C VAL A 34 -10.74 5.02 4.56
N ILE A 35 -11.86 4.41 4.16
CA ILE A 35 -13.19 4.86 4.59
C ILE A 35 -13.28 4.81 6.12
N PHE A 36 -12.87 3.71 6.75
CA PHE A 36 -12.85 3.62 8.20
C PHE A 36 -11.86 4.61 8.82
N LEU A 37 -10.66 4.78 8.24
CA LEU A 37 -9.70 5.78 8.75
C LEU A 37 -10.25 7.21 8.68
N ARG A 38 -10.97 7.56 7.60
CA ARG A 38 -11.65 8.86 7.45
C ARG A 38 -12.70 9.09 8.51
N TRP A 39 -13.54 8.07 8.77
CA TRP A 39 -14.52 8.14 9.84
C TRP A 39 -13.84 8.32 11.19
N GLY A 40 -12.74 7.60 11.45
CA GLY A 40 -11.96 7.71 12.68
C GLY A 40 -11.30 9.08 12.85
N ALA A 41 -10.85 9.69 11.75
CA ALA A 41 -10.22 11.01 11.74
C ALA A 41 -11.17 12.16 12.12
N THR A 42 -12.48 11.93 12.12
CA THR A 42 -13.44 12.89 12.69
C THR A 42 -13.32 12.99 14.22
N GLY A 43 -12.70 11.99 14.85
CA GLY A 43 -12.30 11.99 16.26
C GLY A 43 -10.78 11.79 16.42
N ASP A 44 -10.37 11.21 17.55
CA ASP A 44 -8.97 10.88 17.79
C ASP A 44 -8.66 9.43 17.40
N ILE A 45 -7.61 9.24 16.59
CA ILE A 45 -7.02 7.93 16.34
C ILE A 45 -5.81 7.76 17.25
N LEU A 46 -5.75 6.62 17.94
CA LEU A 46 -4.62 6.25 18.78
C LEU A 46 -3.89 5.05 18.20
N ARG A 47 -2.58 5.16 18.05
CA ARG A 47 -1.69 4.02 17.80
C ARG A 47 -1.27 3.42 19.13
N VAL A 48 -1.58 2.13 19.30
CA VAL A 48 -1.35 1.36 20.52
C VAL A 48 -0.59 0.08 20.18
N ARG A 49 0.23 -0.42 21.11
CA ARG A 49 0.92 -1.69 20.95
C ARG A 49 -0.03 -2.83 21.30
N GLU A 50 -0.27 -3.72 20.35
CA GLU A 50 -1.08 -4.92 20.55
C GLU A 50 -0.30 -6.06 21.21
N ALA A 51 -1.03 -6.97 21.84
CA ALA A 51 -0.53 -8.26 22.32
C ALA A 51 -1.60 -9.32 21.98
N VAL A 52 -1.47 -9.93 20.80
CA VAL A 52 -2.45 -10.88 20.22
C VAL A 52 -1.86 -12.31 20.24
N PRO A 53 -2.58 -13.33 20.76
CA PRO A 53 -3.88 -13.21 21.43
C PRO A 53 -3.75 -12.56 22.80
N GLY A 54 -4.69 -11.67 23.13
CA GLY A 54 -4.74 -11.04 24.45
C GLY A 54 -5.27 -11.96 25.55
N LYS A 55 -5.24 -11.50 26.81
CA LYS A 55 -5.79 -12.21 27.98
C LYS A 55 -7.31 -12.00 28.19
N ALA A 56 -8.07 -11.78 27.12
CA ALA A 56 -9.50 -11.47 27.22
C ALA A 56 -10.38 -12.71 27.40
N SER A 57 -11.53 -12.54 28.06
CA SER A 57 -12.61 -13.52 28.09
C SER A 57 -13.96 -12.87 27.80
N GLN A 58 -14.84 -13.58 27.07
CA GLN A 58 -16.21 -13.16 26.75
C GLN A 58 -17.10 -13.07 28.01
N LEU A 59 -16.66 -13.64 29.14
CA LEU A 59 -17.37 -13.67 30.43
C LEU A 59 -17.56 -12.29 31.08
N ARG A 60 -16.87 -11.24 30.60
CA ARG A 60 -17.03 -9.86 31.07
C ARG A 60 -17.82 -8.97 30.09
N GLY A 61 -18.64 -9.59 29.24
CA GLY A 61 -19.36 -8.96 28.13
C GLY A 61 -20.51 -8.03 28.54
N TRP A 62 -20.21 -6.91 29.19
CA TRP A 62 -21.10 -5.75 29.29
C TRP A 62 -20.27 -4.45 29.13
N SER A 63 -19.58 -4.25 27.99
CA SER A 63 -19.16 -2.95 27.42
C SER A 63 -18.20 -3.13 26.23
N ASN A 64 -18.64 -2.70 25.05
CA ASN A 64 -17.99 -2.96 23.74
C ASN A 64 -16.50 -2.54 23.67
N CYS A 65 -16.08 -1.46 24.33
CA CYS A 65 -14.69 -0.96 24.28
C CYS A 65 -13.73 -1.74 25.20
N ALA A 66 -14.21 -2.25 26.33
CA ALA A 66 -13.41 -2.99 27.31
C ALA A 66 -13.00 -4.37 26.78
N VAL A 67 -13.93 -5.03 26.08
CA VAL A 67 -13.70 -6.31 25.40
C VAL A 67 -12.69 -6.15 24.27
N LEU A 68 -12.86 -5.15 23.40
CA LEU A 68 -11.91 -4.84 22.32
C LEU A 68 -10.50 -4.58 22.86
N SER A 69 -10.39 -3.77 23.92
CA SER A 69 -9.12 -3.42 24.55
C SER A 69 -8.45 -4.63 25.21
N ALA A 70 -9.20 -5.43 25.95
CA ALA A 70 -8.65 -6.64 26.57
C ALA A 70 -8.20 -7.65 25.50
N PHE A 71 -8.97 -7.78 24.42
CA PHE A 71 -8.70 -8.75 23.35
C PHE A 71 -7.45 -8.36 22.55
N LEU A 72 -7.33 -7.10 22.17
CA LEU A 72 -6.23 -6.62 21.32
C LEU A 72 -4.97 -6.27 22.11
N LEU A 73 -5.11 -5.68 23.30
CA LEU A 73 -3.97 -5.17 24.07
C LEU A 73 -3.45 -6.19 25.08
N GLY A 74 -4.15 -7.30 25.28
CA GLY A 74 -3.74 -8.39 26.15
C GLY A 74 -3.62 -8.05 27.64
N ARG A 75 -4.22 -6.95 28.07
CA ARG A 75 -4.16 -6.43 29.45
C ARG A 75 -5.56 -6.08 29.97
N PRO A 76 -5.81 -6.25 31.28
CA PRO A 76 -7.09 -5.89 31.87
C PRO A 76 -7.31 -4.38 31.73
N SER A 77 -8.50 -3.99 31.25
CA SER A 77 -8.96 -2.60 31.29
C SER A 77 -10.18 -2.54 32.22
N TRP A 78 -10.23 -1.50 33.06
CA TRP A 78 -11.33 -1.25 34.00
C TRP A 78 -12.11 0.01 33.57
N THR A 79 -12.37 0.12 32.27
CA THR A 79 -13.06 1.28 31.69
C THR A 79 -14.34 0.83 31.01
N TRP A 80 -15.46 1.44 31.39
CA TRP A 80 -16.80 1.08 30.91
C TRP A 80 -17.28 1.97 29.76
N THR A 81 -16.51 3.00 29.42
CA THR A 81 -16.86 3.96 28.36
C THR A 81 -15.72 4.11 27.35
N PRO A 82 -16.03 4.37 26.06
CA PRO A 82 -15.00 4.66 25.05
C PRO A 82 -14.07 5.81 25.47
N HIS A 83 -14.62 6.86 26.09
CA HIS A 83 -13.85 8.00 26.56
C HIS A 83 -12.94 7.68 27.74
N GLY A 84 -13.40 6.84 28.67
CA GLY A 84 -12.60 6.36 29.79
C GLY A 84 -11.40 5.56 29.30
N LEU A 85 -11.63 4.66 28.34
CA LEU A 85 -10.57 3.93 27.67
C LEU A 85 -9.59 4.86 26.95
N TYR A 86 -10.08 5.81 26.16
CA TYR A 86 -9.26 6.80 25.46
C TYR A 86 -8.32 7.55 26.43
N ARG A 87 -8.85 8.05 27.54
CA ARG A 87 -8.06 8.74 28.58
C ARG A 87 -7.02 7.81 29.21
N GLN A 88 -7.37 6.55 29.44
CA GLN A 88 -6.43 5.56 29.97
C GLN A 88 -5.29 5.31 28.98
N LEU A 89 -5.61 5.06 27.70
CA LEU A 89 -4.62 4.79 26.66
C LEU A 89 -3.67 5.97 26.45
N LEU A 90 -4.17 7.21 26.49
CA LEU A 90 -3.33 8.41 26.38
C LEU A 90 -2.29 8.56 27.50
N ARG A 91 -2.55 8.00 28.68
CA ARG A 91 -1.59 8.05 29.80
C ARG A 91 -0.44 7.06 29.61
N GLU A 92 -0.56 6.12 28.69
CA GLU A 92 0.48 5.13 28.46
C GLU A 92 1.62 5.70 27.62
N ARG A 93 2.86 5.47 28.07
CA ARG A 93 4.05 5.94 27.35
C ARG A 93 4.18 5.40 25.93
N SER A 94 3.58 4.24 25.63
CA SER A 94 3.63 3.61 24.31
C SER A 94 2.54 4.08 23.35
N THR A 95 1.53 4.80 23.84
CA THR A 95 0.42 5.28 23.00
C THR A 95 0.79 6.61 22.36
N ARG A 96 0.39 6.78 21.10
CA ARG A 96 0.56 8.03 20.35
C ARG A 96 -0.75 8.37 19.66
N ARG A 97 -1.05 9.66 19.55
CA ARG A 97 -2.07 10.11 18.60
C ARG A 97 -1.54 9.87 17.20
N GLU A 98 -2.42 9.41 16.32
CA GLU A 98 -2.08 8.98 14.98
C GLU A 98 -2.72 9.92 13.96
N SER A 99 -1.91 10.41 13.02
CA SER A 99 -2.42 11.11 11.84
C SER A 99 -2.72 10.10 10.74
N VAL A 100 -3.94 10.13 10.17
CA VAL A 100 -4.29 9.26 9.04
C VAL A 100 -3.34 9.48 7.87
N GLN A 101 -3.01 10.74 7.55
CA GLN A 101 -2.10 11.07 6.47
C GLN A 101 -0.73 10.42 6.65
N GLN A 102 -0.13 10.55 7.84
CA GLN A 102 1.16 9.94 8.13
C GLN A 102 1.09 8.41 8.14
N ARG A 103 -0.05 7.84 8.56
CA ARG A 103 -0.29 6.40 8.51
C ARG A 103 -0.32 5.88 7.08
N LEU A 104 -1.04 6.57 6.19
CA LEU A 104 -1.16 6.22 4.78
C LEU A 104 0.16 6.39 4.04
N VAL A 105 0.90 7.48 4.30
CA VAL A 105 2.28 7.66 3.79
C VAL A 105 3.13 6.44 4.14
N GLY A 106 3.20 6.08 5.43
CA GLY A 106 4.01 4.94 5.86
C GLY A 106 3.57 3.61 5.25
N GLN A 107 2.27 3.41 5.05
CA GLN A 107 1.77 2.21 4.39
C GLN A 107 2.12 2.18 2.91
N PHE A 108 1.86 3.26 2.18
CA PHE A 108 2.11 3.33 0.74
C PHE A 108 3.60 3.18 0.47
N THR A 109 4.46 3.88 1.19
CA THR A 109 5.92 3.70 1.11
C THR A 109 6.31 2.25 1.32
N LYS A 110 5.74 1.55 2.31
CA LYS A 110 6.06 0.15 2.59
C LYS A 110 5.63 -0.78 1.45
N VAL A 111 4.38 -0.67 0.99
CA VAL A 111 3.84 -1.54 -0.05
C VAL A 111 4.56 -1.28 -1.38
N VAL A 112 4.64 -0.01 -1.79
CA VAL A 112 5.25 0.36 -3.07
C VAL A 112 6.73 -0.01 -3.09
N SER A 113 7.50 0.34 -2.05
CA SER A 113 8.93 -0.01 -2.00
C SER A 113 9.18 -1.52 -2.06
N HIS A 114 8.31 -2.34 -1.44
CA HIS A 114 8.43 -3.80 -1.47
C HIS A 114 8.29 -4.38 -2.88
N TYR A 115 7.39 -3.81 -3.67
CA TYR A 115 7.12 -4.26 -5.04
C TYR A 115 8.12 -3.65 -6.03
N SER A 116 8.41 -2.37 -5.92
CA SER A 116 9.34 -1.66 -6.80
C SER A 116 10.78 -2.17 -6.74
N SER A 117 11.25 -2.63 -5.56
CA SER A 117 12.60 -3.21 -5.45
C SER A 117 12.78 -4.48 -6.28
N ASN A 118 11.72 -5.25 -6.43
CA ASN A 118 11.74 -6.51 -7.19
C ASN A 118 11.55 -6.26 -8.69
N ALA A 119 10.71 -5.29 -9.06
CA ALA A 119 10.46 -4.97 -10.47
C ALA A 119 11.69 -4.43 -11.20
N LEU A 120 12.50 -3.66 -10.47
CA LEU A 120 13.68 -2.97 -11.00
C LEU A 120 14.99 -3.73 -10.75
N SER A 121 14.93 -4.94 -10.17
CA SER A 121 16.12 -5.74 -9.96
C SER A 121 16.61 -6.28 -11.30
N VAL A 122 17.78 -5.82 -11.74
CA VAL A 122 18.48 -6.30 -12.94
C VAL A 122 19.84 -6.86 -12.51
N SER A 123 20.16 -8.08 -12.91
CA SER A 123 21.47 -8.69 -12.64
C SER A 123 22.57 -8.11 -13.54
N ALA A 124 23.83 -8.25 -13.13
CA ALA A 124 24.98 -7.83 -13.95
C ALA A 124 24.98 -8.53 -15.33
N ASP A 125 24.59 -9.80 -15.38
CA ASP A 125 24.49 -10.56 -16.63
C ASP A 125 23.40 -9.99 -17.54
N GLN A 126 22.26 -9.58 -16.99
CA GLN A 126 21.19 -8.96 -17.77
C GLN A 126 21.58 -7.60 -18.34
N LEU A 127 22.44 -6.83 -17.67
CA LEU A 127 22.95 -5.56 -18.18
C LEU A 127 23.88 -5.70 -19.39
N SER A 128 24.33 -6.92 -19.71
CA SER A 128 25.13 -7.20 -20.91
C SER A 128 24.29 -7.60 -22.14
N LEU A 129 22.98 -7.76 -21.97
CA LEU A 129 22.07 -8.09 -23.07
C LEU A 129 21.87 -6.90 -24.02
N PRO A 130 21.53 -7.14 -25.30
CA PRO A 130 21.11 -6.08 -26.22
C PRO A 130 19.98 -5.24 -25.61
N LEU A 131 19.98 -3.93 -25.85
CA LEU A 131 19.01 -3.01 -25.23
C LEU A 131 17.56 -3.51 -25.33
N ARG A 132 17.16 -4.02 -26.49
CA ARG A 132 15.80 -4.54 -26.71
C ARG A 132 15.44 -5.66 -25.74
N GLU A 133 16.33 -6.62 -25.54
CA GLU A 133 16.08 -7.76 -24.65
C GLU A 133 16.00 -7.30 -23.19
N LEU A 134 16.88 -6.38 -22.80
CA LEU A 134 16.85 -5.78 -21.47
C LEU A 134 15.55 -5.01 -21.20
N LEU A 135 15.08 -4.21 -22.17
CA LEU A 135 13.82 -3.47 -22.08
C LEU A 135 12.60 -4.42 -21.99
N ILE A 136 12.62 -5.55 -22.70
CA ILE A 136 11.55 -6.56 -22.60
C ILE A 136 11.51 -7.15 -21.19
N ILE A 137 12.67 -7.53 -20.63
CA ILE A 137 12.76 -8.10 -19.27
C ILE A 137 12.24 -7.10 -18.24
N ILE A 138 12.69 -5.84 -18.31
CA ILE A 138 12.27 -4.80 -17.37
C ILE A 138 10.79 -4.47 -17.55
N GLY A 139 10.32 -4.35 -18.80
CA GLY A 139 8.91 -4.09 -19.12
C GLY A 139 8.00 -5.18 -18.55
N ARG A 140 8.38 -6.45 -18.71
CA ARG A 140 7.67 -7.58 -18.10
C ARG A 140 7.62 -7.47 -16.58
N ASN A 141 8.77 -7.28 -15.93
CA ASN A 141 8.84 -7.21 -14.48
C ASN A 141 8.02 -6.04 -13.91
N LEU A 142 8.05 -4.89 -14.59
CA LEU A 142 7.25 -3.71 -14.24
C LEU A 142 5.76 -4.00 -14.39
N LEU A 143 5.32 -4.58 -15.51
CA LEU A 143 3.92 -4.96 -15.72
C LEU A 143 3.44 -5.94 -14.68
N GLU A 144 4.14 -7.06 -14.46
CA GLU A 144 3.76 -8.06 -13.45
C GLU A 144 3.62 -7.41 -12.06
N THR A 145 4.53 -6.51 -11.72
CA THR A 145 4.52 -5.81 -10.44
C THR A 145 3.35 -4.84 -10.33
N MET A 146 3.14 -3.99 -11.32
CA MET A 146 2.05 -3.01 -11.34
C MET A 146 0.68 -3.66 -11.34
N MET A 147 0.58 -4.84 -11.95
CA MET A 147 -0.63 -5.66 -11.98
C MET A 147 -0.76 -6.54 -10.72
N THR A 148 0.08 -6.37 -9.69
CA THR A 148 -0.18 -7.05 -8.43
C THR A 148 -1.40 -6.43 -7.73
N PRO A 149 -2.39 -7.22 -7.26
CA PRO A 149 -3.60 -6.67 -6.63
C PRO A 149 -3.32 -5.65 -5.51
N SER A 150 -2.34 -5.93 -4.66
CA SER A 150 -1.92 -5.03 -3.57
C SER A 150 -1.46 -3.66 -4.06
N LEU A 151 -0.74 -3.60 -5.19
CA LEU A 151 -0.21 -2.36 -5.74
C LEU A 151 -1.27 -1.59 -6.52
N LEU A 152 -2.15 -2.29 -7.24
CA LEU A 152 -3.34 -1.69 -7.88
C LEU A 152 -4.25 -1.03 -6.84
N GLU A 153 -4.54 -1.71 -5.72
CA GLU A 153 -5.36 -1.16 -4.66
C GLU A 153 -4.73 0.09 -4.01
N VAL A 154 -3.40 0.11 -3.82
CA VAL A 154 -2.69 1.31 -3.35
C VAL A 154 -2.76 2.43 -4.37
N CYS A 155 -2.60 2.14 -5.65
CA CYS A 155 -2.74 3.13 -6.73
C CYS A 155 -4.16 3.72 -6.74
N TYR A 156 -5.17 2.87 -6.73
CA TYR A 156 -6.58 3.26 -6.68
C TYR A 156 -6.89 4.13 -5.45
N THR A 157 -6.42 3.71 -4.27
CA THR A 157 -6.58 4.48 -3.03
C THR A 157 -5.88 5.84 -3.12
N ALA A 158 -4.67 5.90 -3.69
CA ALA A 158 -3.92 7.14 -3.88
C ALA A 158 -4.63 8.12 -4.82
N ILE A 159 -5.34 7.62 -5.84
CA ILE A 159 -6.16 8.41 -6.76
C ILE A 159 -7.40 8.93 -6.03
N LEU A 160 -8.17 8.05 -5.38
CA LEU A 160 -9.41 8.43 -4.70
C LEU A 160 -9.23 9.46 -3.58
N GLU A 161 -8.08 9.40 -2.91
CA GLU A 161 -7.85 10.16 -1.68
C GLU A 161 -6.83 11.30 -1.86
N ALA A 162 -6.46 11.61 -3.11
CA ALA A 162 -5.45 12.61 -3.45
C ALA A 162 -5.71 13.99 -2.84
N ASP A 163 -6.96 14.46 -2.88
CA ASP A 163 -7.34 15.77 -2.35
C ASP A 163 -7.28 15.81 -0.81
N ARG A 164 -7.57 14.68 -0.14
CA ARG A 164 -7.65 14.62 1.32
C ARG A 164 -6.30 14.34 1.96
N TYR A 165 -5.51 13.47 1.35
CA TYR A 165 -4.23 13.00 1.88
C TYR A 165 -3.10 13.14 0.83
N PRO A 166 -2.78 14.36 0.39
CA PRO A 166 -1.87 14.60 -0.73
C PRO A 166 -0.45 14.10 -0.49
N ASP A 167 0.02 14.04 0.77
CA ASP A 167 1.34 13.44 1.07
C ASP A 167 1.36 11.93 0.79
N ALA A 168 0.26 11.21 1.01
CA ALA A 168 0.20 9.78 0.75
C ALA A 168 0.31 9.53 -0.76
N THR A 169 -0.41 10.29 -1.58
CA THR A 169 -0.31 10.22 -3.05
C THR A 169 1.09 10.60 -3.55
N ARG A 170 1.74 11.60 -2.94
CA ARG A 170 3.15 11.90 -3.21
C ARG A 170 4.06 10.72 -2.89
N ALA A 171 3.86 10.05 -1.76
CA ALA A 171 4.66 8.89 -1.38
C ALA A 171 4.52 7.75 -2.40
N TYR A 172 3.32 7.50 -2.94
CA TYR A 172 3.13 6.56 -4.04
C TYR A 172 3.98 6.93 -5.26
N ALA A 173 3.91 8.18 -5.73
CA ALA A 173 4.67 8.65 -6.89
C ALA A 173 6.19 8.61 -6.67
N GLN A 174 6.65 8.98 -5.48
CA GLN A 174 8.07 9.05 -5.11
C GLN A 174 8.72 7.67 -4.98
N HIS A 175 7.97 6.67 -4.53
CA HIS A 175 8.50 5.31 -4.33
C HIS A 175 8.17 4.36 -5.49
N GLY A 176 7.21 4.69 -6.35
CA GLY A 176 6.75 3.84 -7.45
C GLY A 176 7.32 4.23 -8.81
N PRO A 177 6.64 5.13 -9.56
CA PRO A 177 7.03 5.47 -10.93
C PRO A 177 8.33 6.26 -11.01
N THR A 178 8.65 7.12 -10.04
CA THR A 178 9.85 7.98 -10.12
C THR A 178 11.16 7.16 -10.15
N PRO A 179 11.38 6.18 -9.26
CA PRO A 179 12.55 5.31 -9.34
C PRO A 179 12.61 4.49 -10.63
N ALA A 180 11.47 4.02 -11.14
CA ALA A 180 11.42 3.26 -12.40
C ALA A 180 11.88 4.10 -13.59
N ILE A 181 11.41 5.35 -13.68
CA ILE A 181 11.86 6.31 -14.70
C ILE A 181 13.36 6.57 -14.58
N ALA A 182 13.89 6.75 -13.37
CA ALA A 182 15.32 7.00 -13.16
C ALA A 182 16.20 5.82 -13.62
N VAL A 183 15.79 4.59 -13.31
CA VAL A 183 16.49 3.37 -13.75
C VAL A 183 16.48 3.26 -15.28
N LEU A 184 15.30 3.40 -15.90
CA LEU A 184 15.15 3.36 -17.36
C LEU A 184 15.97 4.47 -18.04
N THR A 185 15.97 5.68 -17.48
CA THR A 185 16.77 6.80 -17.98
C THR A 185 18.26 6.47 -17.99
N THR A 186 18.75 5.80 -16.95
CA THR A 186 20.15 5.35 -16.86
C THR A 186 20.49 4.32 -17.95
N ILE A 187 19.61 3.36 -18.18
CA ILE A 187 19.76 2.33 -19.22
C ILE A 187 19.78 2.95 -20.62
N LEU A 188 18.81 3.82 -20.92
CA LEU A 188 18.72 4.50 -22.21
C LEU A 188 19.91 5.44 -22.45
N SER A 189 20.40 6.11 -21.40
CA SER A 189 21.58 6.98 -21.50
C SER A 189 22.83 6.19 -21.85
N LYS A 190 23.00 5.01 -21.27
CA LYS A 190 24.10 4.10 -21.60
C LYS A 190 24.00 3.63 -23.05
N ALA A 191 22.85 3.13 -23.48
CA ALA A 191 22.67 2.66 -24.86
C ALA A 191 22.89 3.78 -25.90
N ARG A 192 22.54 5.04 -25.56
CA ARG A 192 22.87 6.20 -26.39
C ARG A 192 24.38 6.45 -26.46
N GLN A 193 25.09 6.36 -25.33
CA GLN A 193 26.55 6.51 -25.29
C GLN A 193 27.25 5.42 -26.11
N ASP A 194 26.72 4.21 -26.08
CA ASP A 194 27.22 3.06 -26.83
C ASP A 194 26.80 3.09 -28.32
N GLY A 195 25.98 4.06 -28.73
CA GLY A 195 25.54 4.27 -30.11
C GLY A 195 24.44 3.32 -30.60
N GLU A 196 23.82 2.56 -29.70
CA GLU A 196 22.72 1.62 -30.02
C GLU A 196 21.42 2.34 -30.38
N ILE A 197 21.20 3.54 -29.84
CA ILE A 197 20.01 4.37 -30.08
C ILE A 197 20.38 5.83 -30.30
N ASP A 198 19.58 6.52 -31.11
CA ASP A 198 19.60 7.97 -31.23
C ASP A 198 18.34 8.56 -30.58
N LEU A 199 18.48 8.96 -29.31
CA LEU A 199 17.39 9.53 -28.51
C LEU A 199 17.85 10.84 -27.88
N ALA A 200 17.18 11.95 -28.22
CA ALA A 200 17.58 13.28 -27.76
C ALA A 200 17.44 13.48 -26.24
N ASP A 201 16.38 12.94 -25.64
CA ASP A 201 16.07 13.03 -24.21
C ASP A 201 15.74 11.63 -23.65
N CYS A 202 16.68 11.07 -22.88
CA CYS A 202 16.54 9.74 -22.30
C CYS A 202 15.50 9.67 -21.18
N GLU A 203 15.25 10.77 -20.45
CA GLU A 203 14.22 10.79 -19.41
C GLU A 203 12.83 10.81 -20.04
N ALA A 204 12.64 11.64 -21.07
CA ALA A 204 11.40 11.65 -21.84
C ALA A 204 11.13 10.28 -22.48
N GLY A 205 12.16 9.63 -23.04
CA GLY A 205 12.03 8.28 -23.58
C GLY A 205 11.68 7.22 -22.52
N ALA A 206 12.26 7.31 -21.32
CA ALA A 206 11.90 6.44 -20.21
C ALA A 206 10.43 6.60 -19.78
N ARG A 207 9.95 7.86 -19.72
CA ARG A 207 8.54 8.17 -19.42
C ARG A 207 7.61 7.64 -20.52
N GLN A 208 7.98 7.81 -21.78
CA GLN A 208 7.21 7.29 -22.92
C GLN A 208 7.14 5.76 -22.90
N PHE A 209 8.27 5.09 -22.67
CA PHE A 209 8.31 3.63 -22.54
C PHE A 209 7.37 3.15 -21.43
N LEU A 210 7.47 3.73 -20.23
CA LEU A 210 6.58 3.37 -19.12
C LEU A 210 5.11 3.68 -19.42
N GLY A 211 4.83 4.79 -20.11
CA GLY A 211 3.47 5.15 -20.54
C GLY A 211 2.87 4.16 -21.54
N MET A 212 3.65 3.73 -22.54
CA MET A 212 3.24 2.69 -23.50
C MET A 212 3.00 1.35 -22.81
N LEU A 213 3.85 1.01 -21.84
CA LEU A 213 3.74 -0.20 -21.05
C LEU A 213 2.45 -0.22 -20.21
N HIS A 214 2.15 0.88 -19.50
CA HIS A 214 0.89 1.06 -18.77
C HIS A 214 -0.33 0.88 -19.68
N GLY A 215 -0.30 1.55 -20.85
CA GLY A 215 -1.40 1.59 -21.79
C GLY A 215 -2.78 1.81 -21.15
N ASP A 216 -3.78 1.15 -21.72
CA ASP A 216 -5.12 1.03 -21.17
C ASP A 216 -5.23 -0.02 -20.05
N VAL A 217 -4.42 -1.08 -20.09
CA VAL A 217 -4.56 -2.25 -19.20
C VAL A 217 -4.49 -1.90 -17.71
N HIS A 218 -3.60 -0.97 -17.33
CA HIS A 218 -3.50 -0.54 -15.94
C HIS A 218 -4.76 0.24 -15.51
N LEU A 219 -5.31 1.08 -16.39
CA LEU A 219 -6.54 1.81 -16.12
C LEU A 219 -7.75 0.86 -16.07
N GLU A 220 -7.87 -0.07 -17.02
CA GLU A 220 -8.92 -1.08 -17.05
C GLU A 220 -8.90 -1.94 -15.77
N ALA A 221 -7.72 -2.34 -15.30
CA ALA A 221 -7.59 -3.11 -14.06
C ALA A 221 -7.91 -2.27 -12.82
N ALA A 222 -7.45 -1.02 -12.76
CA ALA A 222 -7.78 -0.11 -11.66
C ALA A 222 -9.30 0.19 -11.60
N LEU A 223 -9.97 0.22 -12.75
CA LEU A 223 -11.42 0.39 -12.87
C LEU A 223 -12.20 -0.94 -12.79
N GLN A 224 -11.52 -2.07 -12.61
CA GLN A 224 -12.12 -3.41 -12.57
C GLN A 224 -12.97 -3.75 -13.82
N LEU A 225 -12.61 -3.20 -14.98
CA LEU A 225 -13.30 -3.42 -16.25
C LEU A 225 -12.89 -4.73 -16.94
N ARG A 226 -11.83 -5.37 -16.45
CA ARG A 226 -11.29 -6.62 -16.99
C ARG A 226 -10.74 -7.51 -15.89
N GLU A 227 -10.58 -8.78 -16.23
CA GLU A 227 -9.72 -9.67 -15.46
C GLU A 227 -8.24 -9.27 -15.61
N MET A 228 -7.48 -9.61 -14.57
CA MET A 228 -6.05 -9.39 -14.53
C MET A 228 -5.37 -10.07 -15.73
N PRO A 229 -4.50 -9.38 -16.48
CA PRO A 229 -3.85 -9.96 -17.64
C PRO A 229 -3.03 -11.17 -17.22
N THR A 230 -3.11 -12.21 -18.04
CA THR A 230 -2.29 -13.40 -17.92
C THR A 230 -0.82 -13.06 -18.18
N LEU A 231 0.09 -13.91 -17.70
CA LEU A 231 1.52 -13.76 -18.00
C LEU A 231 1.81 -13.71 -19.51
N SER A 232 1.02 -14.43 -20.32
CA SER A 232 1.15 -14.40 -21.78
C SER A 232 0.77 -13.04 -22.39
N GLU A 233 -0.26 -12.38 -21.86
CA GLU A 233 -0.65 -11.03 -22.31
C GLU A 233 0.38 -9.98 -21.87
N ILE A 234 0.94 -10.13 -20.67
CA ILE A 234 2.05 -9.29 -20.19
C ILE A 234 3.28 -9.45 -21.09
N ASP A 235 3.65 -10.69 -21.41
CA ASP A 235 4.78 -11.00 -22.30
C ASP A 235 4.58 -10.43 -23.71
N LEU A 236 3.34 -10.47 -24.23
CA LEU A 236 3.02 -9.89 -25.53
C LEU A 236 3.16 -8.37 -25.52
N ARG A 237 2.73 -7.70 -24.43
CA ARG A 237 2.82 -6.24 -24.29
C ARG A 237 4.23 -5.73 -24.05
N ALA A 238 5.11 -6.53 -23.44
CA ALA A 238 6.48 -6.14 -23.18
C ALA A 238 7.39 -6.15 -24.44
N ARG A 239 6.95 -6.77 -25.55
CA ARG A 239 7.73 -7.02 -26.77
C ARG A 239 7.57 -5.95 -27.85
#